data_AF-A0A2U2XHI0-F1
#
_entry.id   AF-A0A2U2XHI0-F1
#
_cell.length_a   1.000
_cell.length_b   1.000
_cell.length_c   1.000
_cell.angle_alpha   90.00
_cell.angle_beta   90.00
_cell.angle_gamma   90.00
#
_symmetry.space_group_name_H-M   'P 1'
#
loop_
_entity.id
_entity.type
_entity.pdbx_description
1 polymer ?
#
loop_
_entity_poly.entity_id
_entity_poly.type
_entity_poly.pdbx_seq_one_letter_code
_entity_poly.pdbx_strand_id
1 'polypeptide(L)'
;MYITMYFNTYEFSHVYFSWTRMYMTFIGIGGMAIIMFLFMRKMYTNKIKNALIVLGSLILMGFSTFMVRQQIPVEDVRWMRAMIPHHSIAILTSENAEISDPEVKKLAQDIIKAQEKEIKEMKAMIERLEKE
;
A
#
# COMPACT_ATOMS: atom_id res chain seq x y z
N MET A 1 -6.64 9.16 0.98
CA MET A 1 -6.42 7.72 1.21
C MET A 1 -4.94 7.34 1.25
N TYR A 2 -4.05 7.95 0.45
CA TYR A 2 -2.63 7.55 0.44
C TYR A 2 -1.94 7.68 1.82
N ILE A 3 -2.02 8.86 2.45
CA ILE A 3 -1.39 9.14 3.76
C ILE A 3 -1.91 8.20 4.85
N THR A 4 -3.23 7.93 4.86
CA THR A 4 -3.85 7.09 5.88
C THR A 4 -3.36 5.65 5.84
N MET A 5 -2.80 5.17 4.72
CA MET A 5 -2.18 3.84 4.64
C MET A 5 -0.90 3.72 5.49
N TYR A 6 -0.32 4.81 5.99
CA TYR A 6 0.85 4.78 6.87
C TYR A 6 0.50 4.79 8.36
N PHE A 7 -0.78 4.95 8.73
CA PHE A 7 -1.19 5.02 10.14
C PHE A 7 -0.96 3.69 10.90
N ASN A 8 -0.75 2.60 10.18
CA ASN A 8 -0.39 1.29 10.73
C ASN A 8 1.10 0.93 10.56
N THR A 9 1.96 1.91 10.27
CA THR A 9 3.41 1.70 10.27
C THR A 9 3.92 1.69 11.72
N TYR A 10 4.62 0.63 12.13
CA TYR A 10 5.15 0.49 13.50
C TYR A 10 6.07 1.65 13.93
N GLU A 11 6.96 2.09 13.04
CA GLU A 11 7.84 3.24 13.30
C GLU A 11 7.74 4.31 12.23
N PHE A 12 7.89 5.57 12.64
CA PHE A 12 7.96 6.69 11.71
C PHE A 12 9.16 6.57 10.75
N SER A 13 10.28 5.99 11.21
CA SER A 13 11.48 5.75 10.41
C SER A 13 11.27 4.75 9.25
N HIS A 14 10.12 4.07 9.22
CA HIS A 14 9.73 3.11 8.19
C HIS A 14 8.81 3.72 7.13
N VAL A 15 8.49 5.01 7.23
CA VAL A 15 7.62 5.71 6.28
C VAL A 15 8.41 6.11 5.04
N TYR A 16 8.17 5.39 3.94
CA TYR A 16 8.74 5.67 2.62
C TYR A 16 7.66 5.72 1.56
N PHE A 17 7.84 6.57 0.54
CA PHE A 17 6.95 6.60 -0.62
C PHE A 17 6.91 5.24 -1.36
N SER A 18 5.74 4.85 -1.86
CA SER A 18 5.51 3.59 -2.54
C SER A 18 4.59 3.76 -3.75
N TRP A 19 5.12 3.45 -4.94
CA TRP A 19 4.35 3.40 -6.18
C TRP A 19 3.17 2.41 -6.08
N THR A 20 3.42 1.23 -5.49
CA THR A 20 2.40 0.22 -5.26
C THR A 20 1.22 0.76 -4.43
N ARG A 21 1.49 1.45 -3.31
CA ARG A 21 0.43 2.08 -2.50
C ARG A 21 -0.30 3.19 -3.26
N MET A 22 0.40 3.91 -4.13
CA MET A 22 -0.22 4.96 -4.93
C MET A 22 -1.19 4.36 -5.97
N TYR A 23 -0.79 3.31 -6.67
CA TYR A 23 -1.68 2.61 -7.60
C TYR A 23 -2.89 2.01 -6.88
N MET A 24 -2.69 1.39 -5.71
CA MET A 24 -3.80 0.90 -4.89
C MET A 24 -4.74 2.04 -4.45
N THR A 25 -4.20 3.22 -4.13
CA THR A 25 -5.00 4.40 -3.83
C THR A 25 -5.86 4.82 -5.03
N PHE A 26 -5.31 4.83 -6.23
CA PHE A 26 -6.08 5.18 -7.44
C PHE A 26 -7.16 4.16 -7.77
N ILE A 27 -6.89 2.86 -7.57
CA ILE A 27 -7.90 1.80 -7.68
C ILE A 27 -9.04 2.06 -6.68
N GLY A 28 -8.71 2.36 -5.42
CA GLY A 28 -9.70 2.66 -4.38
C GLY A 28 -10.53 3.91 -4.68
N ILE A 29 -9.90 5.00 -5.13
CA ILE A 29 -10.59 6.23 -5.53
C ILE A 29 -11.56 5.97 -6.70
N GLY A 30 -11.11 5.26 -7.73
CA GLY A 30 -11.96 4.92 -8.87
C GLY A 30 -13.13 4.02 -8.47
N GLY A 31 -12.88 3.00 -7.65
CA GLY A 31 -13.92 2.10 -7.16
C GLY A 31 -14.95 2.83 -6.30
N MET A 32 -14.49 3.69 -5.37
CA MET A 32 -15.38 4.49 -4.53
C MET A 32 -16.21 5.48 -5.36
N ALA A 33 -15.63 6.12 -6.37
CA ALA A 33 -16.38 7.02 -7.26
C ALA A 33 -17.53 6.31 -8.00
N ILE A 34 -17.30 5.07 -8.46
CA ILE A 34 -18.34 4.25 -9.09
C ILE A 34 -19.42 3.87 -8.07
N ILE A 35 -19.04 3.43 -6.87
CA ILE A 35 -19.99 3.11 -5.79
C ILE A 35 -20.85 4.33 -5.46
N MET A 36 -20.25 5.48 -5.20
CA MET A 36 -20.97 6.73 -4.91
C MET A 36 -21.92 7.10 -6.05
N PHE A 37 -21.47 6.98 -7.30
CA PHE A 37 -22.31 7.25 -8.46
C PHE A 37 -23.55 6.34 -8.52
N LEU A 38 -23.40 5.05 -8.20
CA LEU A 38 -24.51 4.09 -8.20
C LEU A 38 -25.54 4.39 -7.09
N PHE A 39 -25.07 4.74 -5.89
CA PHE A 39 -25.95 5.02 -4.75
C PHE A 39 -26.62 6.39 -4.83
N MET A 40 -25.94 7.40 -5.37
CA MET A 40 -26.43 8.78 -5.44
C MET A 40 -26.95 9.15 -6.84
N ARG A 41 -27.37 8.15 -7.62
CA ARG A 41 -27.72 8.31 -9.05
C ARG A 41 -28.77 9.38 -9.33
N LYS A 42 -29.70 9.62 -8.40
CA LYS A 42 -30.77 10.63 -8.52
C LYS A 42 -30.28 12.08 -8.36
N MET A 43 -29.11 12.30 -7.76
CA MET A 43 -28.52 13.64 -7.59
C MET A 43 -27.75 14.10 -8.82
N TYR A 44 -27.36 13.16 -9.69
CA TYR A 44 -26.50 13.41 -10.84
C TYR A 44 -27.32 13.60 -12.12
N THR A 45 -27.70 14.83 -12.42
CA THR A 45 -28.64 15.15 -13.52
C THR A 45 -27.98 15.24 -14.91
N ASN A 46 -26.69 15.60 -14.99
CA ASN A 46 -25.99 15.78 -16.26
C ASN A 46 -25.38 14.48 -16.78
N LYS A 47 -26.02 13.88 -17.79
CA LYS A 47 -25.59 12.60 -18.37
C LYS A 47 -24.15 12.58 -18.89
N ILE A 48 -23.66 13.70 -19.43
CA ILE A 48 -22.29 13.81 -19.96
C ILE A 48 -21.28 13.77 -18.82
N LYS A 49 -21.47 14.60 -17.77
CA LYS A 49 -20.59 14.60 -16.59
C LYS A 49 -20.58 13.24 -15.90
N ASN A 50 -21.73 12.59 -15.82
CA ASN A 50 -21.86 11.26 -15.24
C ASN A 50 -21.07 10.22 -16.02
N ALA A 51 -21.21 10.22 -17.35
CA ALA A 51 -20.46 9.33 -18.23
C ALA A 51 -18.95 9.57 -18.11
N LEU A 52 -18.52 10.84 -18.06
CA LEU A 52 -17.11 11.19 -17.86
C LEU A 52 -16.56 10.70 -16.52
N ILE A 53 -17.31 10.84 -15.42
CA ILE A 53 -16.90 10.33 -14.11
C ILE A 53 -16.74 8.81 -14.17
N VAL A 54 -17.76 8.09 -14.65
CA VAL A 54 -17.71 6.62 -14.68
C VAL A 54 -16.61 6.11 -15.60
N LEU A 55 -16.51 6.62 -16.83
CA LEU A 55 -15.47 6.21 -17.77
C LEU A 55 -14.07 6.58 -17.26
N GLY A 56 -13.91 7.78 -16.71
CA GLY A 56 -12.64 8.23 -16.11
C GLY A 56 -12.24 7.33 -14.93
N SER A 57 -13.17 6.96 -14.05
CA SER A 57 -12.91 6.03 -12.95
C SER A 57 -12.53 4.64 -13.45
N LEU A 58 -13.22 4.10 -14.45
CA LEU A 58 -12.90 2.79 -15.04
C LEU A 58 -11.51 2.79 -15.70
N ILE A 59 -11.16 3.85 -16.43
CA ILE A 59 -9.84 4.00 -17.04
C ILE A 59 -8.76 4.11 -15.95
N LEU A 60 -8.97 4.95 -14.93
CA LEU A 60 -8.03 5.10 -13.82
C LEU A 60 -7.79 3.77 -13.09
N MET A 61 -8.86 3.02 -12.83
CA MET A 61 -8.76 1.69 -12.22
C MET A 61 -8.05 0.69 -13.11
N GLY A 62 -8.41 0.62 -14.40
CA GLY A 62 -7.79 -0.30 -15.36
C GLY A 62 -6.30 -0.04 -15.52
N PHE A 63 -5.93 1.23 -15.73
CA PHE A 63 -4.54 1.66 -15.84
C PHE A 63 -3.75 1.38 -14.55
N SER A 64 -4.30 1.76 -13.39
CA SER A 64 -3.62 1.54 -12.11
C SER A 64 -3.47 0.05 -11.77
N THR A 65 -4.47 -0.77 -12.12
CA THR A 65 -4.41 -2.24 -11.97
C THR A 65 -3.34 -2.84 -12.87
N PHE A 66 -3.24 -2.35 -14.11
CA PHE A 66 -2.18 -2.76 -15.02
C PHE A 66 -0.80 -2.40 -14.45
N MET A 67 -0.59 -1.14 -14.03
CA MET A 67 0.66 -0.66 -13.45
C MET A 67 1.08 -1.45 -12.21
N VAL A 68 0.15 -1.68 -11.26
CA VAL A 68 0.45 -2.44 -10.04
C VAL A 68 0.73 -3.92 -10.33
N ARG A 69 0.14 -4.51 -11.38
CA ARG A 69 0.42 -5.90 -11.76
C ARG A 69 1.74 -6.06 -12.51
N GLN A 70 2.12 -5.07 -13.31
CA GLN A 70 3.40 -5.07 -14.03
C GLN A 70 4.57 -4.57 -13.18
N GLN A 71 4.31 -4.01 -11.99
CA GLN A 71 5.33 -3.44 -11.11
C GLN A 71 6.19 -2.38 -11.82
N ILE A 72 5.60 -1.61 -12.72
CA ILE A 72 6.27 -0.47 -13.38
C ILE A 72 6.03 0.77 -12.51
N PRO A 73 7.03 1.62 -12.22
CA PRO A 73 8.48 1.48 -12.44
C PRO A 73 9.22 1.08 -11.14
N VAL A 74 9.00 -0.11 -10.61
CA VAL A 74 9.58 -0.58 -9.35
C VAL A 74 10.95 -1.23 -9.60
N GLU A 75 12.01 -0.51 -9.22
CA GLU A 75 13.42 -0.94 -9.25
C GLU A 75 13.97 -1.14 -7.83
N ASP A 76 15.19 -1.66 -7.66
CA ASP A 76 15.77 -2.07 -6.37
C ASP A 76 15.46 -1.14 -5.19
N VAL A 77 15.82 0.14 -5.30
CA VAL A 77 15.58 1.14 -4.23
C VAL A 77 14.09 1.36 -3.99
N ARG A 78 13.27 1.40 -5.04
CA ARG A 78 11.81 1.60 -4.92
C ARG A 78 11.13 0.38 -4.32
N TRP A 79 11.62 -0.81 -4.64
CA TRP A 79 11.17 -2.07 -4.06
C TRP A 79 11.45 -2.08 -2.56
N MET A 80 12.70 -1.81 -2.15
CA MET A 80 13.07 -1.78 -0.73
C MET A 80 12.29 -0.70 0.05
N ARG A 81 12.14 0.50 -0.52
CA ARG A 81 11.31 1.57 0.06
C ARG A 81 9.85 1.16 0.22
N ALA A 82 9.29 0.35 -0.68
CA ALA A 82 7.94 -0.17 -0.54
C ALA A 82 7.85 -1.31 0.49
N MET A 83 8.90 -2.12 0.64
CA MET A 83 8.94 -3.26 1.56
C MET A 83 9.15 -2.86 3.01
N ILE A 84 9.97 -1.84 3.32
CA ILE A 84 10.16 -1.37 4.70
C ILE A 84 8.83 -1.08 5.43
N PRO A 85 7.89 -0.27 4.91
CA PRO A 85 6.60 -0.06 5.57
C PRO A 85 5.69 -1.29 5.53
N HIS A 86 5.87 -2.22 4.59
CA HIS A 86 5.13 -3.50 4.58
C HIS A 86 5.57 -4.38 5.75
N HIS A 87 6.88 -4.57 5.91
CA HIS A 87 7.49 -5.28 7.03
C HIS A 87 7.13 -4.64 8.37
N SER A 88 7.11 -3.31 8.41
CA SER A 88 6.73 -2.57 9.60
C SER A 88 5.29 -2.85 10.05
N ILE A 89 4.35 -3.13 9.13
CA ILE A 89 2.99 -3.51 9.49
C ILE A 89 2.96 -4.92 10.10
N ALA A 90 3.78 -5.84 9.58
CA ALA A 90 3.90 -7.19 10.15
C ALA A 90 4.39 -7.13 11.60
N ILE A 91 5.41 -6.32 11.89
CA ILE A 91 5.90 -6.09 13.26
C ILE A 91 4.78 -5.53 14.14
N LEU A 92 4.11 -4.46 13.72
CA LEU A 92 2.99 -3.87 14.48
C LEU A 92 1.93 -4.91 14.81
N THR A 93 1.53 -5.72 13.82
CA THR A 93 0.46 -6.72 13.98
C THR A 93 0.90 -7.84 14.92
N SER A 94 2.12 -8.36 14.75
CA SER A 94 2.65 -9.44 15.58
C SER A 94 2.91 -9.02 17.03
N GLU A 95 3.29 -7.76 17.27
CA GLU A 95 3.49 -7.22 18.63
C GLU A 95 2.17 -6.98 19.38
N ASN A 96 1.11 -6.55 18.68
CA ASN A 96 -0.13 -6.11 19.32
C ASN A 96 -1.26 -7.15 19.29
N ALA A 97 -1.14 -8.22 18.48
CA ALA A 97 -2.16 -9.25 18.42
C ALA A 97 -2.20 -10.08 19.71
N GLU A 98 -3.41 -10.34 20.22
CA GLU A 98 -3.62 -11.23 21.36
C GLU A 98 -3.54 -12.70 20.90
N ILE A 99 -2.33 -13.27 20.97
CA ILE A 99 -2.04 -14.63 20.53
C ILE A 99 -1.80 -15.52 21.76
N SER A 100 -2.67 -16.49 21.98
CA SER A 100 -2.64 -17.41 23.12
C SER A 100 -1.97 -18.76 22.82
N ASP A 101 -2.08 -19.25 21.60
CA ASP A 101 -1.48 -20.52 21.19
C ASP A 101 0.07 -20.43 21.20
N PRO A 102 0.80 -21.35 21.87
CA PRO A 102 2.25 -21.29 21.98
C PRO A 102 3.00 -21.40 20.64
N GLU A 103 2.49 -22.18 19.69
CA GLU A 103 3.09 -22.35 18.38
C GLU A 103 2.94 -21.07 17.55
N VAL A 104 1.74 -20.48 17.55
CA VAL A 104 1.46 -19.22 16.87
C VAL A 104 2.25 -18.06 17.50
N LYS A 105 2.40 -18.05 18.84
CA LYS A 105 3.20 -17.02 19.53
C LYS A 105 4.68 -17.10 19.14
N LYS A 106 5.22 -18.31 19.02
CA LYS A 106 6.59 -18.52 18.53
C LYS A 106 6.74 -18.01 17.10
N LEU A 107 5.79 -18.33 16.22
CA LEU A 107 5.78 -17.83 14.84
C LEU A 107 5.76 -16.31 14.78
N ALA A 108 4.92 -15.64 15.58
CA ALA A 108 4.86 -14.18 15.62
C ALA A 108 6.21 -13.55 16.04
N GLN A 109 6.87 -14.12 17.05
CA GLN A 109 8.19 -13.69 17.50
C GLN A 109 9.29 -13.91 16.45
N ASP A 110 9.22 -15.03 15.72
CA ASP A 110 10.17 -15.31 14.64
C ASP A 110 9.96 -14.35 13.45
N ILE A 111 8.70 -14.00 13.14
CA ILE A 111 8.37 -12.96 12.15
C ILE A 111 8.96 -11.62 12.56
N ILE A 112 8.75 -11.15 13.80
CA ILE A 112 9.27 -9.85 14.26
C ILE A 112 10.79 -9.78 14.05
N LYS A 113 11.53 -10.78 14.54
CA LYS A 113 12.99 -10.83 14.43
C LYS A 113 13.48 -10.81 12.98
N ALA A 114 12.84 -11.58 12.10
CA ALA A 114 13.19 -11.62 10.69
C ALA A 114 12.94 -10.26 10.01
N GLN A 115 11.77 -9.68 10.24
CA GLN A 115 11.34 -8.43 9.61
C GLN A 115 12.19 -7.24 10.07
N GLU A 116 12.57 -7.17 11.35
CA GLU A 116 13.50 -6.14 11.86
C GLU A 116 14.88 -6.24 11.22
N LYS A 117 15.40 -7.47 11.05
CA LYS A 117 16.68 -7.71 10.40
C LYS A 117 16.63 -7.27 8.94
N GLU A 118 15.61 -7.68 8.21
CA GLU A 118 15.42 -7.33 6.79
C GLU A 118 15.25 -5.82 6.59
N ILE A 119 14.56 -5.11 7.49
CA ILE A 119 14.48 -3.64 7.45
C ILE A 119 15.87 -2.98 7.56
N LYS A 120 16.73 -3.48 8.45
CA LYS A 120 18.10 -2.94 8.61
C LYS A 120 18.94 -3.20 7.35
N GLU A 121 18.84 -4.40 6.78
CA GLU A 121 19.52 -4.75 5.53
C GLU A 121 19.04 -3.87 4.37
N MET A 122 17.73 -3.68 4.20
CA MET A 122 17.16 -2.81 3.17
C MET A 122 17.60 -1.35 3.33
N LYS A 123 17.60 -0.80 4.56
CA LYS A 123 18.07 0.57 4.82
C LYS A 123 19.54 0.74 4.42
N ALA A 124 20.40 -0.21 4.77
CA ALA A 124 21.82 -0.19 4.40
C ALA A 124 22.04 -0.32 2.89
N MET A 125 21.27 -1.17 2.21
CA MET A 125 21.34 -1.33 0.75
C MET A 125 20.85 -0.09 0.01
N ILE A 126 19.77 0.56 0.47
CA ILE A 126 19.31 1.85 -0.08
C ILE A 126 20.42 2.89 0.05
N GLU A 127 21.01 3.05 1.24
CA GLU A 127 22.08 4.04 1.45
C GLU A 127 23.29 3.80 0.55
N ARG A 128 23.66 2.52 0.33
CA ARG A 128 24.73 2.16 -0.59
C ARG A 128 24.41 2.55 -2.03
N LEU A 129 23.24 2.15 -2.53
CA LEU A 129 22.83 2.38 -3.92
C LEU A 129 22.57 3.86 -4.24
N GLU A 130 22.23 4.69 -3.25
CA GLU A 130 22.05 6.14 -3.44
C GLU A 130 23.35 6.95 -3.43
N LYS A 131 24.46 6.33 -3.00
CA LYS A 131 25.81 6.95 -3.00
C LYS A 131 26.64 6.56 -4.23
N GLU A 132 26.21 5.56 -4.99
CA GLU A 132 26.78 5.15 -6.28
C GLU A 132 26.33 6.10 -7.40
#